data_AF-A0A960GAI2-F1
#
_entry.id   AF-A0A960GAI2-F1
#
_cell.length_a   1.000
_cell.length_b   1.000
_cell.length_c   1.000
_cell.angle_alpha   90.00
_cell.angle_beta   90.00
_cell.angle_gamma   90.00
#
_symmetry.space_group_name_H-M   'P 1'
#
loop_
_entity.id
_entity.type
_entity.pdbx_description
1 polymer ?
#
loop_
_entity_poly.entity_id
_entity_poly.type
_entity_poly.pdbx_seq_one_letter_code
_entity_poly.pdbx_strand_id
1 'polypeptide(L)'
;MTWLRARGPWLRRALSVIAGWMLLMFVRVQSAAAAPIVAADKIGQTPPALAWIDLKDSRGISIWNFEMSLDRGGITSPDKFFWASITDACWGAYRSWCALSLWFLDWVLSFTWVQTIAAPLLSVGNAMQQVVTRLGLVPTFLTLTALLAGLWMLKGRHTTAIWEVGIACVIAALASGVFAQPVQMIAGQNGYIVKANQTGQELAAALATGDASGKSPEQLRQAQTGQLVDTFIRQPTQMINFGQVLDGGKCEGAYNDVVKGGPYGNESDIRDKISDCDDTLGEYAANPSASMALGSIVFFPAAFVILAMCMLLGGSVIAAAVWAMFQSLKAIVTFVTGLLPGRGR
;
A
#
# COMPACT_ATOMS: atom_id res chain seq x y z
N MET A 1 35.01 -11.51 -16.00
CA MET A 1 34.22 -10.32 -16.43
C MET A 1 32.78 -10.67 -16.86
N THR A 2 32.12 -11.64 -16.24
CA THR A 2 30.74 -12.07 -16.62
C THR A 2 29.68 -11.77 -15.56
N TRP A 3 30.07 -11.33 -14.36
CA TRP A 3 29.14 -11.07 -13.24
C TRP A 3 28.45 -9.70 -13.27
N LEU A 4 28.98 -8.72 -14.02
CA LEU A 4 28.46 -7.34 -14.05
C LEU A 4 27.31 -7.13 -15.06
N ARG A 5 27.09 -8.04 -16.01
CA ARG A 5 25.98 -7.92 -16.99
C ARG A 5 24.64 -8.45 -16.47
N ALA A 6 24.62 -9.22 -15.38
CA ALA A 6 23.39 -9.79 -14.82
C ALA A 6 22.57 -8.81 -13.95
N ARG A 7 23.19 -7.72 -13.45
CA ARG A 7 22.51 -6.71 -12.61
C ARG A 7 21.71 -5.67 -13.39
N GLY A 8 22.08 -5.42 -14.65
CA GLY A 8 21.43 -4.44 -15.53
C GLY A 8 19.91 -4.62 -15.74
N PRO A 9 19.40 -5.84 -16.02
CA PRO A 9 17.96 -6.04 -16.20
C PRO A 9 17.18 -5.94 -14.88
N TRP A 10 17.78 -6.30 -13.73
CA TRP A 10 17.12 -6.21 -12.43
C TRP A 10 17.04 -4.75 -11.95
N LEU A 11 18.13 -3.98 -12.10
CA LEU A 11 18.13 -2.53 -11.84
C LEU A 11 17.17 -1.78 -12.78
N ARG A 12 17.12 -2.13 -14.07
CA ARG A 12 16.18 -1.54 -15.02
C ARG A 12 14.73 -1.87 -14.69
N ARG A 13 14.44 -3.12 -14.27
CA ARG A 13 13.11 -3.52 -13.81
C ARG A 13 12.72 -2.81 -12.52
N ALA A 14 13.65 -2.69 -11.55
CA ALA A 14 13.43 -1.93 -10.32
C ALA A 14 13.16 -0.45 -10.62
N LEU A 15 13.96 0.18 -11.48
CA LEU A 15 13.76 1.57 -11.90
C LEU A 15 12.45 1.77 -12.67
N SER A 16 12.05 0.83 -13.54
CA SER A 16 10.76 0.93 -14.24
C SER A 16 9.57 0.71 -13.31
N VAL A 17 9.71 -0.14 -12.29
CA VAL A 17 8.71 -0.30 -11.25
C VAL A 17 8.62 0.98 -10.43
N ILE A 18 9.74 1.53 -9.98
CA ILE A 18 9.83 2.80 -9.24
C ILE A 18 9.28 3.98 -10.06
N ALA A 19 9.57 4.05 -11.37
CA ALA A 19 9.05 5.08 -12.26
C ALA A 19 7.54 4.93 -12.49
N GLY A 20 7.05 3.71 -12.69
CA GLY A 20 5.61 3.43 -12.75
C GLY A 20 4.91 3.74 -11.42
N TRP A 21 5.61 3.52 -10.31
CA TRP A 21 5.17 3.85 -8.95
C TRP A 21 5.03 5.36 -8.75
N MET A 22 6.04 6.14 -9.14
CA MET A 22 5.96 7.60 -9.15
C MET A 22 4.84 8.09 -10.06
N LEU A 23 4.68 7.51 -11.26
CA LEU A 23 3.63 7.91 -12.20
C LEU A 23 2.22 7.66 -11.64
N LEU A 24 2.00 6.50 -10.99
CA LEU A 24 0.73 6.17 -10.35
C LEU A 24 0.43 7.05 -9.12
N MET A 25 1.47 7.41 -8.33
CA MET A 25 1.33 8.42 -7.28
C MET A 25 0.91 9.78 -7.86
N PHE A 26 1.54 10.24 -8.94
CA PHE A 26 1.21 11.52 -9.58
C PHE A 26 -0.23 11.59 -10.11
N VAL A 27 -0.76 10.50 -10.69
CA VAL A 27 -2.13 10.44 -11.21
C VAL A 27 -3.20 10.52 -10.11
N ARG A 28 -2.92 9.99 -8.91
CA ARG A 28 -3.85 10.09 -7.75
C ARG A 28 -3.69 11.39 -6.97
N VAL A 29 -2.49 11.97 -6.91
CA VAL A 29 -2.26 13.29 -6.28
C VAL A 29 -3.05 14.40 -7.01
N GLN A 30 -3.12 14.36 -8.34
CA GLN A 30 -3.91 15.34 -9.11
C GLN A 30 -5.44 15.20 -8.93
N SER A 31 -5.94 13.99 -8.68
CA SER A 31 -7.38 13.78 -8.43
C SER A 31 -7.78 14.04 -6.96
N ALA A 32 -6.84 13.91 -6.01
CA ALA A 32 -7.04 14.28 -4.61
C ALA A 32 -6.90 15.79 -4.36
N ALA A 33 -6.07 16.49 -5.14
CA ALA A 33 -5.97 17.96 -5.10
C ALA A 33 -7.25 18.69 -5.57
N ALA A 34 -8.23 17.96 -6.11
CA ALA A 34 -9.54 18.46 -6.50
C ALA A 34 -10.65 18.15 -5.46
N ALA A 35 -10.32 17.50 -4.34
CA ALA A 35 -11.25 17.41 -3.22
C ALA A 35 -11.53 18.83 -2.71
N PRO A 36 -12.79 19.21 -2.44
CA PRO A 36 -13.07 20.48 -1.82
C PRO A 36 -12.28 20.53 -0.52
N ILE A 37 -11.46 21.56 -0.36
CA ILE A 37 -10.89 21.94 0.92
C ILE A 37 -12.11 22.20 1.81
N VAL A 38 -12.56 21.17 2.52
CA VAL A 38 -13.60 21.32 3.53
C VAL A 38 -13.03 22.37 4.47
N ALA A 39 -13.74 23.50 4.56
CA ALA A 39 -13.37 24.64 5.37
C ALA A 39 -13.16 24.19 6.83
N ALA A 40 -11.95 23.77 7.15
CA ALA A 40 -11.47 23.65 8.51
C ALA A 40 -10.85 25.02 8.82
N ASP A 41 -11.59 25.83 9.56
CA ASP A 41 -11.20 27.17 10.04
C ASP A 41 -9.87 27.19 10.83
N LYS A 42 -9.26 26.01 11.09
CA LYS A 42 -7.93 25.85 11.67
C LYS A 42 -7.17 24.74 10.95
N ILE A 43 -6.21 25.10 10.10
CA ILE A 43 -5.31 24.14 9.41
C ILE A 43 -4.12 23.76 10.32
N GLY A 44 -3.93 24.48 11.43
CA GLY A 44 -2.84 24.24 12.38
C GLY A 44 -1.46 24.24 11.72
N GLN A 45 -0.61 23.29 12.09
CA GLN A 45 0.70 23.00 11.47
C GLN A 45 0.59 22.08 10.25
N THR A 46 -0.61 21.79 9.74
CA THR A 46 -0.83 20.86 8.63
C THR A 46 -0.41 21.49 7.31
N PRO A 47 0.49 20.86 6.53
CA PRO A 47 0.80 21.33 5.18
C PRO A 47 -0.46 21.27 4.30
N PRO A 48 -0.91 22.38 3.69
CA PRO A 48 -2.16 22.41 2.92
C PRO A 48 -2.22 21.39 1.78
N ALA A 49 -1.07 21.10 1.16
CA ALA A 49 -0.95 20.12 0.08
C ALA A 49 -1.20 18.67 0.53
N LEU A 50 -1.17 18.38 1.83
CA LEU A 50 -1.33 17.05 2.42
C LEU A 50 -2.60 16.90 3.28
N ALA A 51 -3.39 17.97 3.43
CA ALA A 51 -4.59 17.99 4.27
C ALA A 51 -5.68 16.99 3.84
N TRP A 52 -5.60 16.46 2.62
CA TRP A 52 -6.51 15.44 2.09
C TRP A 52 -6.26 14.03 2.68
N ILE A 53 -5.14 13.82 3.39
CA ILE A 53 -4.81 12.54 4.03
C ILE A 53 -5.55 12.46 5.37
N ASP A 54 -6.57 11.60 5.47
CA ASP A 54 -7.23 11.29 6.74
C ASP A 54 -6.74 9.93 7.27
N LEU A 55 -5.80 9.96 8.22
CA LEU A 55 -5.30 8.79 8.93
C LEU A 55 -5.42 9.02 10.42
N LYS A 56 -5.78 7.96 11.15
CA LYS A 56 -6.03 8.02 12.58
C LYS A 56 -5.12 7.06 13.35
N ASP A 57 -4.78 7.42 14.57
CA ASP A 57 -4.11 6.53 15.52
C ASP A 57 -5.07 5.44 16.05
N SER A 58 -4.59 4.51 16.87
CA SER A 58 -5.45 3.47 17.47
C SER A 58 -6.59 4.01 18.34
N ARG A 59 -6.53 5.28 18.75
CA ARG A 59 -7.52 5.98 19.58
C ARG A 59 -8.44 6.90 18.78
N GLY A 60 -8.34 6.87 17.45
CA GLY A 60 -9.19 7.64 16.54
C GLY A 60 -8.78 9.11 16.37
N ILE A 61 -7.58 9.49 16.79
CA ILE A 61 -7.04 10.86 16.68
C ILE A 61 -6.38 11.02 15.31
N SER A 62 -6.68 12.11 14.61
CA SER A 62 -6.07 12.40 13.31
C SER A 62 -4.57 12.64 13.41
N ILE A 63 -3.82 12.14 12.43
CA ILE A 63 -2.38 12.35 12.29
C ILE A 63 -1.98 13.84 12.35
N TRP A 64 -2.86 14.71 11.90
CA TRP A 64 -2.63 16.15 11.80
C TRP A 64 -2.79 16.90 13.14
N ASN A 65 -3.46 16.29 14.12
CA ASN A 65 -3.61 16.87 15.45
C ASN A 65 -2.33 16.72 16.30
N PHE A 66 -1.39 15.87 15.89
CA PHE A 66 -0.10 15.71 16.55
C PHE A 66 0.86 16.85 16.16
N GLU A 67 0.76 17.95 16.89
CA GLU A 67 1.48 19.21 16.65
C GLU A 67 2.57 19.47 17.71
N MET A 68 3.51 20.36 17.39
CA MET A 68 4.55 20.80 18.31
C MET A 68 4.06 21.99 19.13
N SER A 69 3.84 21.76 20.43
CA SER A 69 3.39 22.78 21.39
C SER A 69 4.59 23.25 22.22
N LEU A 70 5.53 23.93 21.56
CA LEU A 70 6.77 24.45 22.14
C LEU A 70 6.63 25.94 22.51
N ASP A 71 7.33 26.39 23.55
CA ASP A 71 7.47 27.83 23.82
C ASP A 71 8.40 28.48 22.79
N ARG A 72 7.85 29.11 21.77
CA ARG A 72 8.61 29.77 20.71
C ARG A 72 9.34 31.04 21.18
N GLY A 73 9.06 31.52 22.40
CA GLY A 73 9.62 32.78 22.88
C GLY A 73 9.04 33.99 22.16
N GLY A 74 9.16 35.15 22.81
CA GLY A 74 8.81 36.45 22.20
C GLY A 74 10.00 37.08 21.48
N ILE A 75 9.85 38.35 21.06
CA ILE A 75 10.94 39.19 20.49
C ILE A 75 12.18 39.24 21.42
N THR A 76 12.00 38.95 22.71
CA THR A 76 13.02 38.99 23.77
C THR A 76 13.78 37.67 23.99
N SER A 77 13.44 36.57 23.30
CA SER A 77 14.12 35.26 23.43
C SER A 77 14.43 34.64 22.05
N PRO A 78 15.41 35.20 21.30
CA PRO A 78 15.72 34.77 19.94
C PRO A 78 16.25 33.33 19.83
N ASP A 79 16.85 32.83 20.91
CA ASP A 79 17.37 31.47 21.03
C ASP A 79 16.24 30.43 21.04
N LYS A 80 15.19 30.67 21.83
CA LYS A 80 13.99 29.81 21.86
C LYS A 80 13.30 29.79 20.51
N PHE A 81 13.17 30.97 19.87
CA PHE A 81 12.59 31.09 18.54
C PHE A 81 13.37 30.29 17.49
N PHE A 82 14.71 30.37 17.52
CA PHE A 82 15.57 29.64 16.59
C PHE A 82 15.40 28.13 16.72
N TRP A 83 15.50 27.60 17.95
CA TRP A 83 15.39 26.15 18.19
C TRP A 83 13.98 25.60 17.94
N ALA A 84 12.94 26.36 18.32
CA ALA A 84 11.57 25.99 18.02
C ALA A 84 11.30 25.98 16.51
N SER A 85 11.82 26.96 15.76
CA SER A 85 11.67 27.01 14.30
C SER A 85 12.34 25.83 13.59
N ILE A 86 13.54 25.45 14.00
CA ILE A 86 14.22 24.26 13.45
C ILE A 86 13.42 23.00 13.77
N THR A 87 12.95 22.87 15.02
CA THR A 87 12.18 21.70 15.45
C THR A 87 10.85 21.60 14.70
N ASP A 88 10.13 22.71 14.52
CA ASP A 88 8.89 22.80 13.74
C ASP A 88 9.13 22.41 12.27
N ALA A 89 10.21 22.90 11.65
CA ALA A 89 10.55 22.56 10.26
C ALA A 89 10.90 21.07 10.09
N CYS A 90 11.75 20.54 10.99
CA CYS A 90 12.11 19.12 10.99
C CYS A 90 10.89 18.22 11.26
N TRP A 91 10.04 18.60 12.22
CA TRP A 91 8.80 17.90 12.54
C TRP A 91 7.82 17.93 11.36
N GLY A 92 7.62 19.09 10.74
CA GLY A 92 6.76 19.24 9.58
C GLY A 92 7.19 18.34 8.43
N ALA A 93 8.49 18.30 8.12
CA ALA A 93 9.04 17.41 7.08
C ALA A 93 8.89 15.93 7.46
N TYR A 94 9.20 15.56 8.71
CA TYR A 94 9.06 14.21 9.24
C TYR A 94 7.61 13.70 9.16
N ARG A 95 6.68 14.48 9.71
CA ARG A 95 5.25 14.18 9.74
C ARG A 95 4.67 14.08 8.34
N SER A 96 5.09 14.95 7.42
CA SER A 96 4.68 14.90 6.01
C SER A 96 5.10 13.60 5.33
N TRP A 97 6.36 13.20 5.51
CA TRP A 97 6.88 11.95 4.97
C TRP A 97 6.14 10.73 5.52
N CYS A 98 5.95 10.71 6.84
CA CYS A 98 5.23 9.64 7.51
C CYS A 98 3.76 9.58 7.06
N ALA A 99 3.06 10.71 7.00
CA ALA A 99 1.68 10.79 6.53
C ALA A 99 1.53 10.27 5.09
N LEU A 100 2.40 10.70 4.17
CA LEU A 100 2.36 10.24 2.78
C LEU A 100 2.64 8.73 2.67
N SER A 101 3.63 8.23 3.41
CA SER A 101 4.02 6.82 3.39
C SER A 101 2.94 5.92 3.98
N LEU A 102 2.41 6.29 5.15
CA LEU A 102 1.34 5.56 5.82
C LEU A 102 0.05 5.59 5.00
N TRP A 103 -0.26 6.72 4.36
CA TRP A 103 -1.40 6.83 3.45
C TRP A 103 -1.26 5.87 2.28
N PHE A 104 -0.07 5.81 1.68
CA PHE A 104 0.19 4.88 0.58
C PHE A 104 -0.01 3.43 1.02
N LEU A 105 0.51 3.05 2.19
CA LEU A 105 0.34 1.70 2.73
C LEU A 105 -1.13 1.39 3.00
N ASP A 106 -1.84 2.31 3.63
CA ASP A 106 -3.27 2.22 3.92
C ASP A 106 -4.09 2.00 2.62
N TRP A 107 -3.77 2.77 1.58
CA TRP A 107 -4.36 2.62 0.25
C TRP A 107 -4.02 1.28 -0.41
N VAL A 108 -2.76 0.83 -0.35
CA VAL A 108 -2.36 -0.48 -0.89
C VAL A 108 -3.11 -1.60 -0.20
N LEU A 109 -3.17 -1.56 1.13
CA LEU A 109 -3.85 -2.56 1.96
C LEU A 109 -5.36 -2.57 1.74
N SER A 110 -5.97 -1.45 1.32
CA SER A 110 -7.40 -1.39 1.01
C SER A 110 -7.81 -2.25 -0.20
N PHE A 111 -6.86 -2.61 -1.08
CA PHE A 111 -7.10 -3.36 -2.34
C PHE A 111 -8.14 -2.74 -3.29
N THR A 112 -8.66 -1.55 -3.00
CA THR A 112 -9.61 -0.80 -3.85
C THR A 112 -9.05 -0.52 -5.24
N TRP A 113 -7.73 -0.36 -5.33
CA TRP A 113 -7.00 -0.15 -6.56
C TRP A 113 -7.06 -1.35 -7.51
N VAL A 114 -7.19 -2.58 -6.99
CA VAL A 114 -7.23 -3.80 -7.82
C VAL A 114 -8.42 -3.75 -8.76
N GLN A 115 -9.61 -3.38 -8.26
CA GLN A 115 -10.82 -3.29 -9.10
C GLN A 115 -10.72 -2.20 -10.15
N THR A 116 -10.02 -1.10 -9.84
CA THR A 116 -9.77 -0.02 -10.80
C THR A 116 -8.96 -0.52 -12.00
N ILE A 117 -7.99 -1.40 -11.77
CA ILE A 117 -7.15 -1.99 -12.82
C ILE A 117 -7.82 -3.20 -13.48
N ALA A 118 -8.50 -4.03 -12.70
CA ALA A 118 -9.12 -5.27 -13.16
C ALA A 118 -10.30 -5.01 -14.10
N ALA A 119 -11.09 -3.95 -13.88
CA ALA A 119 -12.28 -3.65 -14.67
C ALA A 119 -12.05 -3.64 -16.20
N PRO A 120 -11.08 -2.86 -16.75
CA PRO A 120 -10.82 -2.91 -18.19
C PRO A 120 -10.29 -4.28 -18.64
N LEU A 121 -9.46 -4.95 -17.84
CA LEU A 121 -8.93 -6.28 -18.17
C LEU A 121 -10.02 -7.36 -18.23
N LEU A 122 -11.02 -7.28 -17.34
CA LEU A 122 -12.17 -8.16 -17.35
C LEU A 122 -13.00 -7.96 -18.62
N SER A 123 -13.22 -6.71 -19.04
CA SER A 123 -13.91 -6.41 -20.30
C SER A 123 -13.17 -6.99 -21.51
N VAL A 124 -11.85 -6.82 -21.59
CA VAL A 124 -11.04 -7.39 -22.68
C VAL A 124 -11.05 -8.92 -22.62
N GLY A 125 -10.90 -9.50 -21.43
CA GLY A 125 -10.95 -10.94 -21.22
C GLY A 125 -12.28 -11.56 -21.64
N ASN A 126 -13.40 -10.92 -21.29
CA ASN A 126 -14.73 -11.35 -21.69
C ASN A 126 -14.93 -11.27 -23.21
N ALA A 127 -14.44 -10.20 -23.86
CA ALA A 127 -14.49 -10.06 -25.31
C ALA A 127 -13.65 -11.15 -26.02
N MET A 128 -12.44 -11.42 -25.55
CA MET A 128 -11.60 -12.50 -26.08
C MET A 128 -12.26 -13.87 -25.90
N GLN A 129 -12.81 -14.15 -24.71
CA GLN A 129 -13.52 -15.41 -24.45
C GLN A 129 -14.76 -15.56 -25.32
N GLN A 130 -15.48 -14.47 -25.59
CA GLN A 130 -16.61 -14.47 -26.51
C GLN A 130 -16.19 -14.81 -27.95
N VAL A 131 -15.04 -14.34 -28.42
CA VAL A 131 -14.49 -14.72 -29.73
C VAL A 131 -14.17 -16.21 -29.77
N VAL A 132 -13.50 -16.74 -28.74
CA VAL A 132 -13.12 -18.16 -28.65
C VAL A 132 -14.36 -19.07 -28.68
N THR A 133 -15.39 -18.70 -27.92
CA THR A 133 -16.64 -19.46 -27.82
C THR A 133 -17.51 -19.35 -29.07
N ARG A 134 -17.70 -18.14 -29.64
CA ARG A 134 -18.50 -17.94 -30.86
C ARG A 134 -17.91 -18.64 -32.08
N LEU A 135 -16.59 -18.61 -32.24
CA LEU A 135 -15.91 -19.27 -33.34
C LEU A 135 -15.77 -20.78 -33.10
N GLY A 136 -16.11 -21.29 -31.92
CA GLY A 136 -15.89 -22.69 -31.58
C GLY A 136 -14.43 -23.11 -31.74
N LEU A 137 -13.47 -22.24 -31.38
CA LEU A 137 -12.05 -22.50 -31.62
C LEU A 137 -11.57 -23.78 -30.93
N VAL A 138 -12.13 -24.07 -29.75
CA VAL A 138 -11.80 -25.30 -29.00
C VAL A 138 -12.23 -26.56 -29.78
N PRO A 139 -13.52 -26.76 -30.14
CA PRO A 139 -13.92 -27.93 -30.91
C PRO A 139 -13.27 -27.99 -32.30
N THR A 140 -13.06 -26.86 -33.00
CA THR A 140 -12.41 -26.85 -34.32
C THR A 140 -10.94 -27.24 -34.28
N PHE A 141 -10.18 -26.81 -33.27
CA PHE A 141 -8.80 -27.25 -33.12
C PHE A 141 -8.69 -28.68 -32.61
N LEU A 142 -9.62 -29.15 -31.79
CA LEU A 142 -9.69 -30.57 -31.42
C LEU A 142 -9.95 -31.47 -32.63
N THR A 143 -10.88 -31.10 -33.52
CA THR A 143 -11.13 -31.88 -34.74
C THR A 143 -9.93 -31.86 -35.68
N LEU A 144 -9.26 -30.71 -35.84
CA LEU A 144 -8.01 -30.61 -36.61
C LEU A 144 -6.91 -31.51 -36.03
N THR A 145 -6.76 -31.53 -34.71
CA THR A 145 -5.77 -32.37 -34.01
C THR A 145 -6.09 -33.85 -34.19
N ALA A 146 -7.38 -34.24 -34.09
CA ALA A 146 -7.83 -35.60 -34.33
C ALA A 146 -7.54 -36.06 -35.77
N LEU A 147 -7.77 -35.21 -36.78
CA LEU A 147 -7.45 -35.51 -38.18
C LEU A 147 -5.96 -35.74 -38.41
N LEU A 148 -5.11 -34.86 -37.88
CA LEU A 148 -3.65 -34.99 -38.00
C LEU A 148 -3.10 -36.20 -37.25
N ALA A 149 -3.64 -36.50 -36.06
CA ALA A 149 -3.33 -37.71 -35.33
C ALA A 149 -3.72 -38.97 -36.11
N GLY A 150 -4.89 -38.97 -36.77
CA GLY A 150 -5.31 -40.04 -37.68
C GLY A 150 -4.32 -40.26 -38.83
N LEU A 151 -3.84 -39.17 -39.46
CA LEU A 151 -2.80 -39.26 -40.50
C LEU A 151 -1.47 -39.83 -39.99
N TRP A 152 -1.10 -39.53 -38.74
CA TRP A 152 0.10 -40.08 -38.12
C TRP A 152 -0.05 -41.56 -37.75
N MET A 153 -1.24 -41.99 -37.35
CA MET A 153 -1.55 -43.41 -37.17
C MET A 153 -1.43 -44.17 -38.50
N LEU A 154 -1.91 -43.59 -39.62
CA LEU A 154 -1.76 -44.19 -40.95
C LEU A 154 -0.29 -44.31 -41.40
N LYS A 155 0.58 -43.41 -40.94
CA LYS A 155 2.04 -43.48 -41.17
C LYS A 155 2.80 -44.37 -40.17
N GLY A 156 2.09 -45.13 -39.33
CA GLY A 156 2.67 -46.06 -38.35
C GLY A 156 3.22 -45.41 -37.07
N ARG A 157 3.01 -44.11 -36.85
CA ARG A 157 3.52 -43.36 -35.69
C ARG A 157 2.48 -43.28 -34.56
N HIS A 158 2.02 -44.44 -34.08
CA HIS A 158 0.92 -44.54 -33.11
C HIS A 158 1.19 -43.83 -31.77
N THR A 159 2.40 -43.95 -31.23
CA THR A 159 2.77 -43.33 -29.94
C THR A 159 2.69 -41.80 -30.00
N THR A 160 3.15 -41.20 -31.10
CA THR A 160 3.10 -39.73 -31.27
C THR A 160 1.66 -39.25 -31.45
N ALA A 161 0.81 -40.00 -32.16
CA ALA A 161 -0.59 -39.65 -32.36
C ALA A 161 -1.40 -39.68 -31.05
N ILE A 162 -1.22 -40.73 -30.22
CA ILE A 162 -1.91 -40.84 -28.93
C ILE A 162 -1.50 -39.70 -27.99
N TRP A 163 -0.21 -39.36 -27.97
CA TRP A 163 0.30 -38.26 -27.14
C TRP A 163 -0.27 -36.89 -27.52
N GLU A 164 -0.33 -36.57 -28.82
CA GLU A 164 -0.87 -35.30 -29.31
C GLU A 164 -2.37 -35.13 -28.99
N VAL A 165 -3.16 -36.20 -29.16
CA VAL A 165 -4.58 -36.18 -28.82
C VAL A 165 -4.76 -36.06 -27.31
N GLY A 166 -3.99 -36.81 -26.52
CA GLY A 166 -4.03 -36.76 -25.06
C GLY A 166 -3.78 -35.35 -24.51
N ILE A 167 -2.69 -34.70 -24.94
CA ILE A 167 -2.39 -33.32 -24.54
C ILE A 167 -3.49 -32.36 -24.99
N ALA A 168 -3.97 -32.47 -26.24
CA ALA A 168 -5.01 -31.59 -26.74
C ALA A 168 -6.32 -31.71 -25.95
N CYS A 169 -6.71 -32.93 -25.56
CA CYS A 169 -7.86 -33.16 -24.69
C CYS A 169 -7.67 -32.53 -23.29
N VAL A 170 -6.48 -32.65 -22.69
CA VAL A 170 -6.18 -32.03 -21.39
C VAL A 170 -6.24 -30.50 -21.50
N ILE A 171 -5.60 -29.91 -22.51
CA ILE A 171 -5.63 -28.46 -22.74
C ILE A 171 -7.06 -27.99 -22.99
N ALA A 172 -7.86 -28.72 -23.78
CA ALA A 172 -9.26 -28.39 -24.02
C ALA A 172 -10.10 -28.46 -22.75
N ALA A 173 -9.92 -29.47 -21.91
CA ALA A 173 -10.61 -29.60 -20.62
C ALA A 173 -10.24 -28.45 -19.68
N LEU A 174 -8.96 -28.05 -19.64
CA LEU A 174 -8.50 -26.91 -18.85
C LEU A 174 -9.05 -25.59 -19.38
N ALA A 175 -9.03 -25.36 -20.69
CA ALA A 175 -9.50 -24.14 -21.34
C ALA A 175 -11.03 -23.97 -21.26
N SER A 176 -11.80 -25.06 -21.20
CA SER A 176 -13.27 -25.04 -21.10
C SER A 176 -13.79 -25.16 -19.66
N GLY A 177 -12.98 -25.71 -18.74
CA GLY A 177 -13.32 -25.84 -17.33
C GLY A 177 -12.66 -24.76 -16.48
N VAL A 178 -11.59 -25.13 -15.79
CA VAL A 178 -10.95 -24.33 -14.72
C VAL A 178 -10.46 -22.96 -15.22
N PHE A 179 -9.98 -22.88 -16.46
CA PHE A 179 -9.46 -21.66 -17.07
C PHE A 179 -10.36 -21.07 -18.16
N ALA A 180 -11.67 -21.33 -18.10
CA ALA A 180 -12.63 -20.70 -19.00
C ALA A 180 -12.66 -19.17 -18.85
N GLN A 181 -12.41 -18.66 -17.64
CA GLN A 181 -12.36 -17.22 -17.37
C GLN A 181 -11.18 -16.87 -16.45
N PRO A 182 -9.94 -16.95 -16.96
CA PRO A 182 -8.74 -16.86 -16.13
C PRO A 182 -8.58 -15.49 -15.48
N VAL A 183 -9.01 -14.42 -16.17
CA VAL A 183 -8.98 -13.05 -15.65
C VAL A 183 -9.94 -12.91 -14.47
N GLN A 184 -11.12 -13.51 -14.53
CA GLN A 184 -12.11 -13.44 -13.43
C GLN A 184 -11.65 -14.23 -12.21
N MET A 185 -10.99 -15.38 -12.41
CA MET A 185 -10.42 -16.18 -11.33
C MET A 185 -9.29 -15.46 -10.58
N ILE A 186 -8.48 -14.66 -11.28
CA ILE A 186 -7.33 -13.97 -10.68
C ILE A 186 -7.74 -12.59 -10.13
N ALA A 187 -8.44 -11.78 -10.94
CA ALA A 187 -8.69 -10.37 -10.71
C ALA A 187 -10.15 -10.03 -10.35
N GLY A 188 -11.06 -11.01 -10.38
CA GLY A 188 -12.46 -10.80 -10.02
C GLY A 188 -12.65 -10.41 -8.56
N GLN A 189 -13.87 -10.02 -8.19
CA GLN A 189 -14.21 -9.61 -6.82
C GLN A 189 -13.88 -10.69 -5.76
N ASN A 190 -14.04 -11.96 -6.13
CA ASN A 190 -13.64 -13.12 -5.30
C ASN A 190 -12.41 -13.84 -5.86
N GLY A 191 -11.58 -13.13 -6.63
CA GLY A 191 -10.40 -13.70 -7.27
C GLY A 191 -9.29 -14.02 -6.27
N TYR A 192 -8.30 -14.80 -6.70
CA TYR A 192 -7.20 -15.23 -5.84
C TYR A 192 -6.38 -14.07 -5.27
N ILE A 193 -6.26 -12.94 -5.98
CA ILE A 193 -5.55 -11.76 -5.48
C ILE A 193 -6.23 -11.19 -4.23
N VAL A 194 -7.56 -11.05 -4.26
CA VAL A 194 -8.34 -10.53 -3.12
C VAL A 194 -8.32 -11.51 -1.96
N LYS A 195 -8.48 -12.81 -2.23
CA LYS A 195 -8.45 -13.85 -1.20
C LYS A 195 -7.08 -13.96 -0.52
N ALA A 196 -5.99 -13.83 -1.28
CA ALA A 196 -4.64 -13.82 -0.74
C ALA A 196 -4.42 -12.62 0.19
N ASN A 197 -4.98 -11.46 -0.13
CA ASN A 197 -4.91 -10.29 0.73
C ASN A 197 -5.70 -10.47 2.03
N GLN A 198 -6.94 -10.96 1.96
CA GLN A 198 -7.76 -11.22 3.15
C GLN A 198 -7.07 -12.19 4.11
N THR A 199 -6.56 -13.30 3.56
CA THR A 199 -5.79 -14.30 4.34
C THR A 199 -4.52 -13.67 4.94
N GLY A 200 -3.83 -12.82 4.19
CA GLY A 200 -2.64 -12.11 4.65
C GLY A 200 -2.93 -11.11 5.78
N GLN A 201 -4.04 -10.39 5.70
CA GLN A 201 -4.48 -9.46 6.75
C GLN A 201 -4.88 -10.19 8.03
N GLU A 202 -5.60 -11.30 7.92
CA GLU A 202 -5.94 -12.17 9.06
C GLU A 202 -4.68 -12.71 9.74
N LEU A 203 -3.71 -13.22 8.96
CA LEU A 203 -2.44 -13.71 9.49
C LEU A 203 -1.62 -12.59 10.16
N ALA A 204 -1.54 -11.42 9.51
CA ALA A 204 -0.82 -10.27 10.05
C ALA A 204 -1.48 -9.75 11.34
N ALA A 205 -2.82 -9.72 11.41
CA ALA A 205 -3.55 -9.37 12.62
C ALA A 205 -3.32 -10.39 13.74
N ALA A 206 -3.37 -11.69 13.44
CA ALA A 206 -3.09 -12.73 14.42
C ALA A 206 -1.68 -12.61 15.01
N LEU A 207 -0.69 -12.23 14.18
CA LEU A 207 0.69 -12.00 14.64
C LEU A 207 0.85 -10.69 15.43
N ALA A 208 0.14 -9.61 15.04
CA ALA A 208 0.30 -8.29 15.64
C ALA A 208 -0.48 -8.12 16.95
N THR A 209 -1.72 -8.63 17.03
CA THR A 209 -2.63 -8.39 18.17
C THR A 209 -3.11 -9.67 18.85
N GLY A 210 -2.88 -10.85 18.26
CA GLY A 210 -3.42 -12.12 18.77
C GLY A 210 -4.95 -12.24 18.66
N ASP A 211 -5.63 -11.24 18.11
CA ASP A 211 -7.10 -11.14 18.05
C ASP A 211 -7.57 -10.76 16.64
N ALA A 212 -7.58 -11.78 15.78
CA ALA A 212 -8.07 -11.71 14.40
C ALA A 212 -9.49 -12.28 14.23
N SER A 213 -10.03 -12.98 15.23
CA SER A 213 -11.26 -13.75 15.08
C SER A 213 -12.49 -12.85 15.04
N GLY A 214 -13.26 -12.93 13.95
CA GLY A 214 -14.55 -12.21 13.80
C GLY A 214 -14.45 -10.74 13.38
N LYS A 215 -13.25 -10.23 13.09
CA LYS A 215 -13.06 -8.85 12.57
C LYS A 215 -13.09 -8.84 11.05
N SER A 216 -13.66 -7.78 10.47
CA SER A 216 -13.64 -7.59 9.03
C SER A 216 -12.23 -7.21 8.54
N PRO A 217 -11.87 -7.52 7.29
CA PRO A 217 -10.59 -7.10 6.69
C PRO A 217 -10.34 -5.58 6.85
N GLU A 218 -11.39 -4.78 6.75
CA GLU A 218 -11.32 -3.33 6.93
C GLU A 218 -10.97 -2.92 8.36
N GLN A 219 -11.53 -3.59 9.37
CA GLN A 219 -11.18 -3.35 10.77
C GLN A 219 -9.73 -3.76 11.08
N LEU A 220 -9.27 -4.88 10.50
CA LEU A 220 -7.89 -5.33 10.66
C LEU A 220 -6.90 -4.36 10.04
N ARG A 221 -7.21 -3.86 8.84
CA ARG A 221 -6.43 -2.83 8.15
C ARG A 221 -6.36 -1.53 8.96
N GLN A 222 -7.49 -1.02 9.43
CA GLN A 222 -7.54 0.20 10.25
C GLN A 222 -6.75 0.04 11.56
N ALA A 223 -6.82 -1.11 12.22
CA ALA A 223 -6.03 -1.39 13.41
C ALA A 223 -4.52 -1.42 13.11
N GLN A 224 -4.10 -2.04 12.00
CA GLN A 224 -2.70 -2.06 11.56
C GLN A 224 -2.19 -0.64 11.22
N THR A 225 -2.95 0.13 10.44
CA THR A 225 -2.60 1.52 10.13
C THR A 225 -2.55 2.38 11.40
N GLY A 226 -3.50 2.19 12.32
CA GLY A 226 -3.52 2.91 13.61
C GLY A 226 -2.28 2.66 14.46
N GLN A 227 -1.83 1.41 14.57
CA GLN A 227 -0.59 1.06 15.26
C GLN A 227 0.66 1.68 14.61
N LEU A 228 0.68 1.76 13.27
CA LEU A 228 1.76 2.43 12.55
C LEU A 228 1.75 3.94 12.84
N VAL A 229 0.58 4.59 12.90
CA VAL A 229 0.46 6.01 13.29
C VAL A 229 0.91 6.21 14.74
N ASP A 230 0.55 5.33 15.66
CA ASP A 230 1.03 5.39 17.04
C ASP A 230 2.57 5.35 17.11
N THR A 231 3.18 4.43 16.37
CA THR A 231 4.63 4.19 16.39
C THR A 231 5.41 5.31 15.71
N PHE A 232 4.96 5.75 14.52
CA PHE A 232 5.73 6.69 13.70
C PHE A 232 5.36 8.15 13.94
N ILE A 233 4.19 8.46 14.48
CA ILE A 233 3.78 9.85 14.70
C ILE A 233 3.70 10.12 16.19
N ARG A 234 2.79 9.43 16.87
CA ARG A 234 2.43 9.78 18.24
C ARG A 234 3.58 9.64 19.23
N GLN A 235 4.26 8.49 19.24
CA GLN A 235 5.40 8.25 20.12
C GLN A 235 6.52 9.29 19.91
N PRO A 236 6.96 9.56 18.67
CA PRO A 236 7.89 10.67 18.39
C PRO A 236 7.35 12.05 18.81
N THR A 237 6.07 12.36 18.60
CA THR A 237 5.48 13.63 19.03
C THR A 237 5.59 13.81 20.54
N GLN A 238 5.29 12.78 21.33
CA GLN A 238 5.39 12.83 22.79
C GLN A 238 6.86 12.93 23.25
N MET A 239 7.76 12.15 22.63
CA MET A 239 9.19 12.20 22.92
C MET A 239 9.82 13.57 22.60
N ILE A 240 9.42 14.22 21.50
CA ILE A 240 9.96 15.53 21.12
C ILE A 240 9.35 16.64 21.98
N ASN A 241 8.04 16.63 22.22
CA ASN A 241 7.38 17.69 23.01
C ASN A 241 7.67 17.59 24.51
N PHE A 242 7.74 16.38 25.08
CA PHE A 242 7.76 16.16 26.53
C PHE A 242 8.95 15.33 27.02
N GLY A 243 9.82 14.86 26.13
CA GLY A 243 11.02 14.09 26.49
C GLY A 243 10.74 12.63 26.88
N GLN A 244 9.49 12.22 26.94
CA GLN A 244 9.07 10.85 27.25
C GLN A 244 7.73 10.49 26.56
N VAL A 245 7.49 9.19 26.41
CA VAL A 245 6.20 8.65 25.95
C VAL A 245 5.21 8.73 27.11
N LEU A 246 4.08 9.40 26.89
CA LEU A 246 3.02 9.60 27.89
C LEU A 246 2.00 8.46 27.91
N ASP A 247 1.96 7.66 26.84
CA ASP A 247 1.08 6.50 26.71
C ASP A 247 1.40 5.45 27.80
N GLY A 248 0.39 4.98 28.53
CA GLY A 248 0.51 4.09 29.68
C GLY A 248 0.82 4.80 31.02
N GLY A 249 1.00 6.12 31.01
CA GLY A 249 1.27 6.94 32.19
C GLY A 249 0.04 7.69 32.74
N LYS A 250 0.25 8.45 33.81
CA LYS A 250 -0.78 9.26 34.48
C LYS A 250 -1.38 10.38 33.61
N CYS A 251 -0.62 10.88 32.63
CA CYS A 251 -1.03 12.00 31.76
C CYS A 251 -1.58 11.57 30.40
N GLU A 252 -1.73 10.26 30.14
CA GLU A 252 -2.25 9.79 28.85
C GLU A 252 -3.66 10.31 28.56
N GLY A 253 -4.55 10.29 29.56
CA GLY A 253 -5.93 10.77 29.41
C GLY A 253 -5.97 12.25 29.04
N ALA A 254 -5.26 13.09 29.80
CA ALA A 254 -5.16 14.52 29.53
C ALA A 254 -4.58 14.82 28.14
N TYR A 255 -3.55 14.07 27.72
CA TYR A 255 -2.96 14.19 26.39
C TYR A 255 -3.94 13.80 25.27
N ASN A 256 -4.65 12.68 25.43
CA ASN A 256 -5.66 12.24 24.48
C ASN A 256 -6.78 13.26 24.31
N ASP A 257 -7.27 13.82 25.42
CA ASP A 257 -8.39 14.75 25.41
C ASP A 257 -8.02 16.07 24.74
N VAL A 258 -6.83 16.62 25.05
CA VAL A 258 -6.38 17.86 24.42
C VAL A 258 -6.09 17.64 22.94
N VAL A 259 -5.32 16.61 22.56
CA VAL A 259 -4.97 16.39 21.14
C VAL A 259 -6.21 16.10 20.28
N LYS A 260 -7.27 15.48 20.85
CA LYS A 260 -8.55 15.32 20.15
C LYS A 260 -9.24 16.64 19.82
N GLY A 261 -9.09 17.67 20.65
CA GLY A 261 -9.69 18.99 20.45
C GLY A 261 -8.95 19.89 19.46
N GLY A 262 -7.76 19.49 19.02
CA GLY A 262 -6.98 20.21 18.00
C GLY A 262 -7.60 20.13 16.60
N PRO A 263 -6.96 20.75 15.60
CA PRO A 263 -5.61 21.33 15.62
C PRO A 263 -5.53 22.73 16.25
N TYR A 264 -4.43 22.99 16.97
CA TYR A 264 -4.13 24.22 17.70
C TYR A 264 -3.00 25.05 17.05
N GLY A 265 -2.30 24.49 16.06
CA GLY A 265 -1.22 25.16 15.35
C GLY A 265 -0.03 25.45 16.26
N ASN A 266 0.23 26.74 16.51
CA ASN A 266 1.35 27.18 17.33
C ASN A 266 0.95 27.56 18.76
N GLU A 267 -0.30 27.28 19.16
CA GLU A 267 -0.82 27.57 20.50
C GLU A 267 -0.23 26.63 21.57
N SER A 268 -0.32 27.04 22.84
CA SER A 268 0.24 26.32 23.98
C SER A 268 -0.73 25.34 24.65
N ASP A 269 -1.95 25.19 24.14
CA ASP A 269 -3.03 24.39 24.75
C ASP A 269 -2.61 22.97 25.13
N ILE A 270 -1.90 22.28 24.23
CA ILE A 270 -1.40 20.92 24.48
C ILE A 270 -0.39 20.92 25.63
N ARG A 271 0.55 21.86 25.62
CA ARG A 271 1.56 21.99 26.69
C ARG A 271 0.92 22.35 28.02
N ASP A 272 0.05 23.35 28.04
CA ASP A 272 -0.54 23.89 29.27
C ASP A 272 -1.41 22.81 29.94
N LYS A 273 -2.17 22.04 29.15
CA LYS A 273 -2.96 20.91 29.68
C LYS A 273 -2.11 19.77 30.23
N ILE A 274 -0.90 19.59 29.70
CA ILE A 274 0.04 18.58 30.20
C ILE A 274 0.81 19.10 31.42
N SER A 275 1.09 20.40 31.49
CA SER A 275 1.62 21.04 32.70
C SER A 275 0.69 20.85 33.88
N ASP A 276 -0.64 20.99 33.70
CA ASP A 276 -1.64 20.72 34.74
C ASP A 276 -1.54 19.29 35.32
N CYS A 277 -1.04 18.32 34.53
CA CYS A 277 -0.86 16.94 34.96
C CYS A 277 0.53 16.68 35.57
N ASP A 278 1.57 17.28 34.97
CA ASP A 278 2.95 17.22 35.45
C ASP A 278 3.74 18.46 35.00
N ASP A 279 4.07 19.32 35.97
CA ASP A 279 4.80 20.56 35.73
C ASP A 279 6.15 20.32 35.03
N THR A 280 6.83 19.21 35.31
CA THR A 280 8.14 18.90 34.70
C THR A 280 8.05 18.67 33.20
N LEU A 281 6.91 18.15 32.72
CA LEU A 281 6.65 17.93 31.30
C LEU A 281 6.31 19.24 30.60
N GLY A 282 5.52 20.10 31.26
CA GLY A 282 5.24 21.45 30.79
C GLY A 282 6.52 22.29 30.68
N GLU A 283 7.39 22.22 31.70
CA GLU A 283 8.69 22.92 31.72
C GLU A 283 9.64 22.43 30.62
N TYR A 284 9.65 21.13 30.33
CA TYR A 284 10.42 20.58 29.22
C TYR A 284 9.96 21.23 27.89
N ALA A 285 8.67 21.15 27.57
CA ALA A 285 8.09 21.76 26.37
C ALA A 285 8.26 23.29 26.32
N ALA A 286 8.38 23.95 27.47
CA ALA A 286 8.60 25.39 27.57
C ALA A 286 10.06 25.83 27.30
N ASN A 287 11.00 24.89 27.13
CA ASN A 287 12.42 25.18 26.91
C ASN A 287 12.93 24.47 25.64
N PRO A 288 12.60 24.97 24.43
CA PRO A 288 13.13 24.41 23.20
C PRO A 288 14.65 24.45 23.22
N SER A 289 15.26 23.29 23.08
CA SER A 289 16.70 23.09 23.24
C SER A 289 17.28 22.32 22.06
N ALA A 290 18.61 22.39 21.92
CA ALA A 290 19.32 21.66 20.87
C ALA A 290 19.05 20.14 20.92
N SER A 291 18.78 19.58 22.11
CA SER A 291 18.44 18.15 22.25
C SER A 291 17.08 17.80 21.65
N MET A 292 16.07 18.68 21.71
CA MET A 292 14.78 18.46 21.03
C MET A 292 14.94 18.50 19.51
N ALA A 293 15.67 19.49 19.01
CA ALA A 293 15.96 19.62 17.58
C ALA A 293 16.74 18.38 17.08
N LEU A 294 17.78 17.97 17.81
CA LEU A 294 18.52 16.74 17.50
C LEU A 294 17.64 15.48 17.60
N GLY A 295 16.74 15.40 18.57
CA GLY A 295 15.75 14.32 18.69
C GLY A 295 14.90 14.20 17.42
N SER A 296 14.36 15.32 16.92
CA SER A 296 13.58 15.34 15.67
C SER A 296 14.39 14.90 14.44
N ILE A 297 15.68 15.22 14.41
CA ILE A 297 16.59 14.82 13.32
C ILE A 297 16.94 13.34 13.40
N VAL A 298 17.08 12.76 14.61
CA VAL A 298 17.46 11.36 14.80
C VAL A 298 16.34 10.39 14.40
N PHE A 299 15.07 10.75 14.65
CA PHE A 299 13.94 9.91 14.22
C PHE A 299 13.77 9.87 12.70
N PHE A 300 14.17 10.94 12.00
CA PHE A 300 13.97 11.07 10.56
C PHE A 300 14.60 9.95 9.72
N PRO A 301 15.91 9.63 9.80
CA PRO A 301 16.51 8.58 8.98
C PRO A 301 15.95 7.19 9.30
N ALA A 302 15.63 6.91 10.56
CA ALA A 302 15.07 5.62 10.97
C ALA A 302 13.68 5.40 10.37
N ALA A 303 12.78 6.37 10.54
CA ALA A 303 11.45 6.32 9.93
C ALA A 303 11.53 6.34 8.40
N PHE A 304 12.45 7.12 7.83
CA PHE A 304 12.65 7.19 6.39
C PHE A 304 12.97 5.84 5.80
N VAL A 305 13.98 5.13 6.33
CA VAL A 305 14.41 3.83 5.81
C VAL A 305 13.31 2.79 5.96
N ILE A 306 12.67 2.71 7.13
CA ILE A 306 11.63 1.70 7.38
C ILE A 306 10.42 1.94 6.48
N LEU A 307 9.90 3.17 6.45
CA LEU A 307 8.73 3.49 5.63
C LEU A 307 9.04 3.43 4.13
N ALA A 308 10.25 3.80 3.70
CA ALA A 308 10.68 3.60 2.32
C ALA A 308 10.69 2.10 1.95
N MET A 309 11.18 1.24 2.84
CA MET A 309 11.15 -0.21 2.62
C MET A 309 9.70 -0.73 2.55
N CYS A 310 8.82 -0.29 3.44
CA CYS A 310 7.40 -0.64 3.41
C CYS A 310 6.74 -0.19 2.09
N MET A 311 7.02 1.03 1.62
CA MET A 311 6.53 1.54 0.35
C MET A 311 7.03 0.71 -0.84
N LEU A 312 8.31 0.33 -0.86
CA LEU A 312 8.87 -0.55 -1.88
C LEU A 312 8.16 -1.92 -1.89
N LEU A 313 7.90 -2.50 -0.72
CA LEU A 313 7.16 -3.75 -0.60
C LEU A 313 5.72 -3.60 -1.10
N GLY A 314 4.99 -2.58 -0.68
CA GLY A 314 3.64 -2.30 -1.18
C GLY A 314 3.61 -2.09 -2.69
N GLY A 315 4.62 -1.41 -3.25
CA GLY A 315 4.81 -1.28 -4.69
C GLY A 315 5.08 -2.58 -5.42
N SER A 316 5.91 -3.45 -4.84
CA SER A 316 6.18 -4.76 -5.40
C SER A 316 4.92 -5.64 -5.44
N VAL A 317 4.04 -5.52 -4.44
CA VAL A 317 2.73 -6.21 -4.42
C VAL A 317 1.84 -5.72 -5.56
N ILE A 318 1.75 -4.41 -5.78
CA ILE A 318 1.00 -3.85 -6.93
C ILE A 318 1.58 -4.38 -8.25
N ALA A 319 2.89 -4.28 -8.44
CA ALA A 319 3.54 -4.72 -9.67
C ALA A 319 3.31 -6.22 -9.93
N ALA A 320 3.42 -7.06 -8.89
CA ALA A 320 3.15 -8.49 -8.97
C ALA A 320 1.70 -8.79 -9.33
N ALA A 321 0.74 -8.08 -8.73
CA ALA A 321 -0.69 -8.23 -9.05
C ALA A 321 -1.00 -7.81 -10.48
N VAL A 322 -0.50 -6.66 -10.94
CA VAL A 322 -0.65 -6.21 -12.34
C VAL A 322 -0.04 -7.21 -13.32
N TRP A 323 1.14 -7.74 -13.00
CA TRP A 323 1.77 -8.77 -13.82
C TRP A 323 0.95 -10.06 -13.85
N ALA A 324 0.41 -10.51 -12.71
CA ALA A 324 -0.46 -11.68 -12.64
C ALA A 324 -1.75 -11.48 -13.47
N MET A 325 -2.37 -10.30 -13.38
CA MET A 325 -3.53 -9.94 -14.20
C MET A 325 -3.19 -9.95 -15.70
N PHE A 326 -2.04 -9.39 -16.09
CA PHE A 326 -1.59 -9.43 -17.48
C PHE A 326 -1.35 -10.87 -17.98
N GLN A 327 -0.72 -11.72 -17.18
CA GLN A 327 -0.52 -13.13 -17.51
C GLN A 327 -1.85 -13.88 -17.64
N SER A 328 -2.85 -13.55 -16.81
CA SER A 328 -4.19 -14.13 -16.92
C SER A 328 -4.87 -13.83 -18.25
N LEU A 329 -4.67 -12.63 -18.79
CA LEU A 329 -5.18 -12.25 -20.11
C LEU A 329 -4.45 -13.00 -21.22
N LYS A 330 -3.12 -13.05 -21.14
CA LYS A 330 -2.28 -13.80 -22.10
C LYS A 330 -2.61 -15.31 -22.10
N ALA A 331 -3.04 -15.85 -20.96
CA ALA A 331 -3.40 -17.26 -20.84
C ALA A 331 -4.54 -17.63 -21.81
N ILE A 332 -5.53 -16.76 -22.04
CA ILE A 332 -6.63 -17.01 -22.98
C ILE A 332 -6.09 -17.33 -24.38
N VAL A 333 -5.21 -16.47 -24.90
CA VAL A 333 -4.57 -16.68 -26.21
C VAL A 333 -3.68 -17.92 -26.19
N THR A 334 -2.93 -18.12 -25.10
CA THR A 334 -1.98 -19.23 -24.97
C THR A 334 -2.68 -20.59 -24.98
N PHE A 335 -3.83 -20.71 -24.32
CA PHE A 335 -4.65 -21.93 -24.36
C PHE A 335 -5.19 -22.21 -25.77
N VAL A 336 -5.64 -21.17 -26.48
CA VAL A 336 -6.13 -21.29 -27.86
C VAL A 336 -5.01 -21.69 -28.81
N THR A 337 -3.85 -21.06 -28.74
CA THR A 337 -2.70 -21.43 -29.60
C THR A 337 -2.10 -22.77 -29.19
N GLY A 338 -2.15 -23.11 -27.90
CA GLY A 338 -1.72 -24.40 -27.37
C GLY A 338 -2.60 -25.55 -27.83
N LEU A 339 -3.79 -25.30 -28.38
CA LEU A 339 -4.64 -26.32 -29.02
C LEU A 339 -4.17 -26.70 -30.44
N LEU A 340 -3.29 -25.91 -31.08
CA LEU A 340 -2.75 -26.24 -32.39
C LEU A 340 -1.66 -27.34 -32.29
N PRO A 341 -1.66 -28.34 -33.19
CA PRO A 341 -0.64 -29.39 -33.22
C PRO A 341 0.72 -28.84 -33.67
N GLY A 342 1.79 -29.18 -32.95
CA GLY A 342 3.14 -28.72 -33.27
C GLY A 342 4.16 -29.03 -32.18
N ARG A 343 5.44 -29.07 -32.55
CA ARG A 343 6.59 -29.43 -31.69
C ARG A 343 6.86 -28.48 -30.50
N GLY A 344 6.08 -27.41 -30.33
CA GLY A 344 6.29 -26.36 -29.33
C GLY A 344 5.24 -26.29 -28.21
N ARG A 345 4.43 -27.34 -28.02
CA ARG A 345 3.44 -27.46 -26.94
C ARG A 345 4.10 -27.94 -25.65
#